data_AF-A0A078HLW0-F1
#
_entry.id   AF-A0A078HLW0-F1
#
_cell.length_a   1.000
_cell.length_b   1.000
_cell.length_c   1.000
_cell.angle_alpha   90.00
_cell.angle_beta   90.00
_cell.angle_gamma   90.00
#
_symmetry.space_group_name_H-M   'P 1'
#
loop_
_entity.id
_entity.type
_entity.pdbx_description
1 polymer ?
#
loop_
_entity_poly.entity_id
_entity_poly.type
_entity_poly.pdbx_seq_one_letter_code
_entity_poly.pdbx_strand_id
1 'polypeptide(L)'
;MDLTHPQSPSNKGPIVKPGKTYLLRLINAALDDELFFTIANHTLTVVEADASYVKPFQTNIVLLGPGQTTNVLLKTKPIYPNATFYMLARPYFTGQGTIDNTTVAGILKYHHKPTSNHFNSSKNLPVINPSLPPINSTSYAANFTKMFRSLANSRFPANVPKIVDKKFFFTVGLGTNPCPKNQTCQGPTNTTKFAAAINNVTFILPNTTSLLQSYFSGMSKKVFTTNFPSAPVFPFNYTGVPPNNTMVSGGTKVVVLKYNTTVELVLQGTSILGIEAHPIHLHGYNFYVVGQGFGNFDPTRDPKQYNLVDPVERNTINVPSGGWVAIRFLADNPGVWFMHCHIEIHLSWGLTMAWVVLDGDLPNQKLPPPPSDFPTC
;
A
#
# COMPACT_ATOMS: atom_id res chain seq x y z
N MET A 1 3.80 -5.45 -18.69
CA MET A 1 4.99 -6.30 -18.84
C MET A 1 5.22 -6.90 -17.49
N ASP A 2 5.08 -8.22 -17.42
CA ASP A 2 5.22 -8.95 -16.18
C ASP A 2 6.71 -9.18 -15.89
N LEU A 3 7.18 -8.69 -14.74
CA LEU A 3 8.55 -8.84 -14.24
C LEU A 3 8.60 -9.81 -13.05
N THR A 4 7.58 -10.66 -12.83
CA THR A 4 7.45 -11.47 -11.61
C THR A 4 8.17 -12.83 -11.64
N HIS A 5 8.86 -13.20 -12.71
CA HIS A 5 9.55 -14.50 -12.80
C HIS A 5 11.07 -14.39 -13.04
N PRO A 6 11.91 -15.00 -12.18
CA PRO A 6 13.37 -15.02 -12.33
C PRO A 6 13.89 -16.07 -13.34
N GLN A 7 13.08 -16.52 -14.29
CA GLN A 7 13.55 -17.46 -15.32
C GLN A 7 14.17 -16.71 -16.51
N SER A 8 15.51 -16.67 -16.51
CA SER A 8 16.37 -16.08 -17.56
C SER A 8 16.19 -14.56 -17.71
N PRO A 9 17.25 -13.77 -18.04
CA PRO A 9 17.05 -12.40 -18.48
C PRO A 9 16.24 -12.46 -19.77
N SER A 10 14.92 -12.44 -19.63
CA SER A 10 14.05 -12.40 -20.79
C SER A 10 14.48 -11.16 -21.54
N ASN A 11 14.85 -11.32 -22.81
CA ASN A 11 15.24 -10.23 -23.71
C ASN A 11 14.07 -9.25 -23.99
N LYS A 12 13.04 -9.31 -23.15
CA LYS A 12 11.75 -8.65 -23.19
C LYS A 12 11.90 -7.37 -22.37
N GLY A 13 11.86 -6.25 -23.07
CA GLY A 13 11.59 -4.95 -22.50
C GLY A 13 11.03 -4.04 -23.60
N PRO A 14 10.49 -2.87 -23.25
CA PRO A 14 9.87 -1.99 -24.23
C PRO A 14 10.91 -1.51 -25.26
N ILE A 15 10.50 -1.52 -26.52
CA ILE A 15 11.24 -0.88 -27.61
C ILE A 15 10.70 0.53 -27.79
N VAL A 16 11.56 1.53 -27.62
CA VAL A 16 11.19 2.94 -27.65
C VAL A 16 11.87 3.70 -28.79
N LYS A 17 11.24 4.75 -29.31
CA LYS A 17 11.84 5.63 -30.32
C LYS A 17 12.58 6.78 -29.63
N PRO A 18 13.73 7.24 -30.17
CA PRO A 18 14.37 8.46 -29.70
C PRO A 18 13.44 9.69 -29.74
N GLY A 19 13.61 10.59 -28.78
CA GLY A 19 12.89 11.88 -28.70
C GLY A 19 11.39 11.76 -28.44
N LYS A 20 10.92 10.63 -27.90
CA LYS A 20 9.51 10.39 -27.58
C LYS A 20 9.29 10.30 -26.08
N THR A 21 8.04 10.49 -25.68
CA THR A 21 7.60 10.30 -24.30
C THR A 21 6.65 9.11 -24.23
N TYR A 22 6.86 8.24 -23.26
CA TYR A 22 6.03 7.06 -23.00
C TYR A 22 5.44 7.15 -21.61
N LEU A 23 4.17 6.78 -21.46
CA LEU A 23 3.54 6.59 -20.15
C LEU A 23 3.78 5.15 -19.72
N LEU A 24 4.55 4.95 -18.65
CA LEU A 24 4.71 3.66 -18.00
C LEU A 24 3.71 3.58 -16.85
N ARG A 25 2.89 2.52 -16.86
CA ARG A 25 1.91 2.24 -15.80
C ARG A 25 2.51 1.18 -14.88
N LEU A 26 3.09 1.62 -13.77
CA LEU A 26 3.72 0.73 -12.80
C LEU A 26 2.66 0.23 -11.83
N ILE A 27 2.65 -1.08 -11.61
CA ILE A 27 1.73 -1.77 -10.71
C ILE A 27 2.58 -2.70 -9.87
N ASN A 28 2.53 -2.57 -8.54
CA ASN A 28 3.11 -3.58 -7.67
C ASN A 28 2.05 -4.63 -7.33
N ALA A 29 2.13 -5.74 -8.06
CA ALA A 29 1.31 -6.93 -7.84
C ALA A 29 2.08 -8.04 -7.08
N ALA A 30 3.21 -7.70 -6.45
CA ALA A 30 3.90 -8.62 -5.55
C ALA A 30 3.03 -8.89 -4.31
N LEU A 31 3.22 -10.06 -3.71
CA LEU A 31 2.46 -10.47 -2.54
C LEU A 31 3.02 -9.86 -1.25
N ASP A 32 4.34 -9.76 -1.10
CA ASP A 32 4.94 -9.51 0.21
C ASP A 32 5.94 -8.34 0.27
N ASP A 33 6.36 -7.78 -0.88
CA ASP A 33 7.44 -6.79 -0.91
C ASP A 33 7.03 -5.45 -1.55
N GLU A 34 7.41 -4.36 -0.88
CA GLU A 34 7.54 -3.07 -1.54
C GLU A 34 8.72 -3.11 -2.51
N LEU A 35 8.63 -2.48 -3.68
CA LEU A 35 9.65 -2.56 -4.71
C LEU A 35 10.20 -1.19 -5.07
N PHE A 36 11.53 -1.04 -4.95
CA PHE A 36 12.24 0.00 -5.69
C PHE A 36 12.25 -0.37 -7.17
N PHE A 37 12.01 0.59 -8.06
CA PHE A 37 12.05 0.45 -9.51
C PHE A 37 12.86 1.58 -10.14
N THR A 38 13.71 1.27 -11.12
CA THR A 38 14.50 2.28 -11.84
C THR A 38 14.80 1.88 -13.28
N ILE A 39 15.16 2.87 -14.11
CA ILE A 39 15.64 2.69 -15.47
C ILE A 39 16.98 3.39 -15.62
N ALA A 40 18.02 2.64 -16.03
CA ALA A 40 19.37 3.16 -16.22
C ALA A 40 19.39 4.42 -17.09
N ASN A 41 20.02 5.48 -16.58
CA ASN A 41 20.22 6.75 -17.28
C ASN A 41 18.91 7.40 -17.82
N HIS A 42 17.77 7.15 -17.17
CA HIS A 42 16.50 7.80 -17.48
C HIS A 42 15.85 8.34 -16.21
N THR A 43 15.51 9.62 -16.24
CA THR A 43 14.68 10.26 -15.21
C THR A 43 13.21 10.03 -15.56
N LEU A 44 12.43 9.71 -14.54
CA LEU A 44 11.00 9.42 -14.61
C LEU A 44 10.24 10.62 -14.03
N THR A 45 9.18 11.06 -14.70
CA THR A 45 8.28 12.08 -14.14
C THR A 45 7.01 11.40 -13.65
N VAL A 46 6.79 11.35 -12.34
CA VAL A 46 5.56 10.83 -11.74
C VAL A 46 4.41 11.79 -12.05
N VAL A 47 3.27 11.28 -12.49
CA VAL A 47 2.10 12.09 -12.87
C VAL A 47 0.77 11.58 -12.31
N GLU A 48 0.73 10.35 -11.83
CA GLU A 48 -0.48 9.73 -11.27
C GLU A 48 -0.09 8.71 -10.21
N ALA A 49 -0.93 8.57 -9.18
CA ALA A 49 -0.87 7.52 -8.18
C ALA A 49 -2.28 7.04 -7.87
N ASP A 50 -2.51 5.73 -7.88
CA ASP A 50 -3.80 5.12 -7.52
C ASP A 50 -5.00 5.76 -8.27
N ALA A 51 -4.87 5.89 -9.58
CA ALA A 51 -5.82 6.54 -10.50
C ALA A 51 -6.12 8.03 -10.21
N SER A 52 -5.33 8.68 -9.35
CA SER A 52 -5.45 10.09 -9.00
C SER A 52 -4.25 10.88 -9.54
N TYR A 53 -4.52 11.99 -10.25
CA TYR A 53 -3.44 12.83 -10.77
C TYR A 53 -2.70 13.53 -9.63
N VAL A 54 -1.37 13.58 -9.75
CA VAL A 54 -0.50 14.24 -8.77
C VAL A 54 0.25 15.39 -9.41
N LYS A 55 0.75 16.31 -8.58
CA LYS A 55 1.67 17.36 -9.05
C LYS A 55 2.92 16.68 -9.63
N PRO A 56 3.26 16.92 -10.91
CA PRO A 56 4.35 16.20 -11.52
C PRO A 56 5.67 16.45 -10.81
N PHE A 57 6.42 15.39 -10.50
CA PHE A 57 7.76 15.48 -9.94
C PHE A 57 8.69 14.47 -10.59
N GLN A 58 9.98 14.81 -10.64
CA GLN A 58 11.00 13.96 -11.27
C GLN A 58 11.70 13.09 -10.23
N THR A 59 11.99 11.84 -10.59
CA THR A 59 12.77 10.90 -9.79
C THR A 59 13.53 9.93 -10.70
N ASN A 60 14.60 9.32 -10.19
CA ASN A 60 15.30 8.24 -10.87
C ASN A 60 14.84 6.86 -10.37
N ILE A 61 14.30 6.77 -9.16
CA ILE A 61 13.80 5.54 -8.54
C ILE A 61 12.38 5.79 -8.03
N VAL A 62 11.49 4.85 -8.28
CA VAL A 62 10.11 4.83 -7.78
C VAL A 62 10.04 3.75 -6.70
N LEU A 63 9.34 4.01 -5.60
CA LEU A 63 8.99 2.99 -4.61
C LEU A 63 7.49 2.73 -4.69
N LEU A 64 7.07 1.46 -4.76
CA LEU A 64 5.66 1.09 -4.72
C LEU A 64 5.45 -0.04 -3.70
N GLY A 65 4.49 0.12 -2.80
CA GLY A 65 3.98 -0.99 -2.00
C GLY A 65 3.00 -1.87 -2.78
N PRO A 66 2.84 -3.16 -2.43
CA PRO A 66 1.78 -4.02 -2.94
C PRO A 66 0.42 -3.30 -2.96
N GLY A 67 -0.31 -3.43 -4.07
CA GLY A 67 -1.61 -2.77 -4.28
C GLY A 67 -1.51 -1.34 -4.83
N GLN A 68 -0.36 -0.68 -4.72
CA GLN A 68 -0.17 0.66 -5.30
C GLN A 68 0.05 0.62 -6.81
N THR A 69 -0.41 1.67 -7.47
CA THR A 69 -0.09 1.98 -8.86
C THR A 69 0.55 3.35 -8.98
N THR A 70 1.43 3.54 -9.95
CA THR A 70 2.03 4.84 -10.22
C THR A 70 2.30 4.97 -11.72
N ASN A 71 1.75 6.00 -12.35
CA ASN A 71 2.08 6.29 -13.74
C ASN A 71 3.22 7.30 -13.80
N VAL A 72 4.22 6.97 -14.62
CA VAL A 72 5.39 7.81 -14.86
C VAL A 72 5.59 8.08 -16.35
N LEU A 73 6.00 9.30 -16.69
CA LEU A 73 6.45 9.66 -18.02
C LEU A 73 7.94 9.35 -18.14
N LEU A 74 8.27 8.50 -19.10
CA LEU A 74 9.63 8.22 -19.56
C LEU A 74 9.91 9.07 -20.80
N LYS A 75 10.76 10.08 -20.67
CA LYS A 75 11.28 10.83 -21.83
C LYS A 75 12.53 10.14 -22.36
N THR A 76 12.48 9.66 -23.59
CA THR A 76 13.61 8.98 -24.21
C THR A 76 14.69 9.97 -24.65
N LYS A 77 15.93 9.49 -24.75
CA LYS A 77 17.06 10.24 -25.27
C LYS A 77 16.71 10.80 -26.66
N PRO A 78 17.14 12.03 -27.00
CA PRO A 78 16.74 12.70 -28.24
C PRO A 78 17.26 11.98 -29.50
N ILE A 79 18.39 11.28 -29.38
CA ILE A 79 19.02 10.51 -30.45
C ILE A 79 19.21 9.05 -30.04
N TYR A 80 19.45 8.17 -31.02
CA TYR A 80 19.75 6.76 -30.76
C TYR A 80 21.04 6.64 -29.94
N PRO A 81 21.01 6.05 -28.73
CA PRO A 81 22.13 6.14 -27.79
C PRO A 81 23.21 5.07 -27.99
N ASN A 82 23.12 4.22 -29.02
CA ASN A 82 24.02 3.07 -29.23
C ASN A 82 24.19 2.18 -27.97
N ALA A 83 23.16 2.08 -27.14
CA ALA A 83 23.18 1.33 -25.90
C ALA A 83 21.80 0.75 -25.56
N THR A 84 21.79 -0.24 -24.68
CA THR A 84 20.57 -0.76 -24.03
C THR A 84 20.62 -0.44 -22.53
N PHE A 85 19.46 -0.30 -21.89
CA PHE A 85 19.38 0.17 -20.51
C PHE A 85 18.62 -0.86 -19.69
N TYR A 86 19.20 -1.29 -18.57
CA TYR A 86 18.45 -2.11 -17.63
C TYR A 86 17.35 -1.30 -16.95
N MET A 87 16.21 -1.96 -16.78
CA MET A 87 15.18 -1.60 -15.82
C MET A 87 15.33 -2.59 -14.68
N LEU A 88 15.53 -2.12 -13.46
CA LEU A 88 15.71 -2.99 -12.30
C LEU A 88 14.59 -2.77 -11.29
N ALA A 89 14.14 -3.85 -10.65
CA ALA A 89 13.34 -3.79 -9.44
C ALA A 89 13.91 -4.68 -8.33
N ARG A 90 13.87 -4.19 -7.09
CA ARG A 90 14.34 -4.91 -5.90
C ARG A 90 13.46 -4.57 -4.69
N PRO A 91 13.28 -5.49 -3.73
CA PRO A 91 12.60 -5.21 -2.48
C PRO A 91 13.17 -4.03 -1.68
N TYR A 92 12.25 -3.29 -1.05
CA TYR A 92 12.48 -2.48 0.14
C TYR A 92 11.90 -3.25 1.33
N PHE A 93 12.74 -3.55 2.32
CA PHE A 93 12.39 -4.41 3.44
C PHE A 93 13.13 -3.98 4.72
N THR A 94 12.41 -3.90 5.83
CA THR A 94 12.96 -3.62 7.16
C THR A 94 12.55 -4.65 8.22
N GLY A 95 11.71 -5.62 7.85
CA GLY A 95 11.25 -6.67 8.74
C GLY A 95 12.40 -7.59 9.20
N GLN A 96 12.07 -8.52 10.09
CA GLN A 96 13.01 -9.52 10.61
C GLN A 96 12.80 -10.92 9.99
N GLY A 97 11.82 -11.05 9.10
CA GLY A 97 11.51 -12.28 8.38
C GLY A 97 12.49 -12.57 7.23
N THR A 98 12.40 -13.80 6.71
CA THR A 98 13.10 -14.20 5.48
C THR A 98 12.45 -13.56 4.26
N ILE A 99 13.25 -13.07 3.32
CA ILE A 99 12.78 -12.46 2.08
C ILE A 99 13.51 -13.04 0.86
N ASP A 100 12.86 -12.99 -0.30
CA ASP A 100 13.54 -13.09 -1.58
C ASP A 100 14.16 -11.73 -1.91
N ASN A 101 15.47 -11.59 -1.70
CA ASN A 101 16.19 -10.33 -1.96
C ASN A 101 16.70 -10.19 -3.40
N THR A 102 16.26 -11.06 -4.32
CA THR A 102 16.73 -11.02 -5.71
C THR A 102 16.29 -9.73 -6.41
N THR A 103 17.09 -9.32 -7.38
CA THR A 103 16.79 -8.16 -8.24
C THR A 103 16.31 -8.68 -9.58
N VAL A 104 15.11 -8.27 -9.98
CA VAL A 104 14.60 -8.57 -11.32
C VAL A 104 15.02 -7.50 -12.32
N ALA A 105 15.29 -7.92 -13.55
CA ALA A 105 15.79 -7.06 -14.61
C ALA A 105 14.95 -7.20 -15.89
N GLY A 106 14.62 -6.05 -16.50
CA GLY A 106 14.13 -5.94 -17.89
C GLY A 106 15.06 -5.03 -18.71
N ILE A 107 14.88 -4.96 -20.03
CA ILE A 107 15.78 -4.18 -20.92
C ILE A 107 15.01 -3.16 -21.75
N LEU A 108 15.20 -1.86 -21.49
CA LEU A 108 14.74 -0.80 -22.37
C LEU A 108 15.65 -0.72 -23.61
N LYS A 109 15.08 -0.93 -24.80
CA LYS A 109 15.80 -0.89 -26.08
C LYS A 109 15.33 0.28 -26.91
N TYR A 110 16.25 0.94 -27.61
CA TYR A 110 15.90 1.97 -28.57
C TYR A 110 15.71 1.36 -29.96
N HIS A 111 14.67 1.77 -30.67
CA HIS A 111 14.46 1.44 -32.07
C HIS A 111 15.51 2.16 -32.92
N HIS A 112 16.35 1.38 -33.60
CA HIS A 112 17.30 1.88 -34.59
C HIS A 112 16.63 1.90 -35.98
N LYS A 113 16.55 3.06 -36.63
CA LYS A 113 16.19 3.11 -38.06
C LYS A 113 17.49 2.97 -38.85
N PRO A 114 17.72 1.87 -39.59
CA PRO A 114 18.94 1.74 -40.39
C PRO A 114 18.96 2.81 -41.48
N THR A 115 19.94 3.71 -41.43
CA THR A 115 20.33 4.54 -42.56
C THR A 115 21.25 3.72 -43.47
N SER A 116 21.01 3.78 -44.78
CA SER A 116 21.54 2.89 -45.84
C SER A 116 22.99 2.39 -45.72
N ASN A 117 23.17 1.11 -46.06
CA ASN A 117 24.37 0.47 -46.63
C ASN A 117 25.70 0.43 -45.84
N HIS A 118 25.67 0.38 -44.51
CA HIS A 118 26.79 -0.20 -43.75
C HIS A 118 26.29 -1.18 -42.68
N PHE A 119 26.17 -2.44 -43.09
CA PHE A 119 26.04 -3.57 -42.17
C PHE A 119 27.38 -3.82 -41.48
N ASN A 120 27.63 -3.10 -40.39
CA ASN A 120 28.41 -3.63 -39.29
C ASN A 120 27.43 -3.87 -38.13
N SER A 121 26.91 -5.10 -38.07
CA SER A 121 26.13 -5.53 -36.90
C SER A 121 27.07 -5.56 -35.70
N SER A 122 27.09 -4.50 -34.89
CA SER A 122 27.58 -4.62 -33.52
C SER A 122 26.62 -5.56 -32.80
N LYS A 123 26.91 -6.87 -32.82
CA LYS A 123 26.01 -7.90 -32.30
C LYS A 123 25.72 -7.76 -30.80
N ASN A 124 26.51 -6.96 -30.05
CA ASN A 124 26.29 -6.67 -28.64
C ASN A 124 26.42 -5.16 -28.38
N LEU A 125 25.29 -4.46 -28.21
CA LEU A 125 25.28 -3.09 -27.69
C LEU A 125 25.72 -3.09 -26.22
N PRO A 126 26.44 -2.07 -25.72
CA PRO A 126 26.71 -1.94 -24.29
C PRO A 126 25.39 -1.87 -23.51
N VAL A 127 25.38 -2.53 -22.35
CA VAL A 127 24.25 -2.53 -21.43
C VAL A 127 24.57 -1.63 -20.24
N ILE A 128 23.73 -0.61 -20.02
CA ILE A 128 23.90 0.34 -18.92
C ILE A 128 23.13 -0.17 -17.70
N ASN A 129 23.85 -0.30 -16.58
CA ASN A 129 23.31 -0.70 -15.28
C ASN A 129 22.95 0.54 -14.42
N PRO A 130 21.77 0.61 -13.79
CA PRO A 130 21.49 1.58 -12.75
C PRO A 130 22.01 1.10 -11.37
N SER A 131 22.02 2.00 -10.40
CA SER A 131 22.21 1.67 -8.98
C SER A 131 20.86 1.74 -8.24
N LEU A 132 20.63 0.79 -7.33
CA LEU A 132 19.46 0.75 -6.46
C LEU A 132 19.85 1.03 -5.00
N PRO A 133 19.04 1.76 -4.22
CA PRO A 133 19.30 2.04 -2.80
C PRO A 133 19.30 0.76 -1.96
N PRO A 134 20.07 0.65 -0.87
CA PRO A 134 20.02 -0.51 0.03
C PRO A 134 18.58 -0.91 0.38
N ILE A 135 18.33 -2.21 0.55
CA ILE A 135 16.97 -2.75 0.77
C ILE A 135 16.30 -2.15 2.00
N ASN A 136 17.07 -1.72 3.00
CA ASN A 136 16.59 -1.12 4.24
C ASN A 136 16.66 0.42 4.23
N SER A 137 16.67 1.05 3.05
CA SER A 137 16.81 2.51 2.90
C SER A 137 15.51 3.25 3.24
N THR A 138 15.13 3.25 4.51
CA THR A 138 13.90 3.88 5.02
C THR A 138 13.88 5.40 4.81
N SER A 139 15.05 6.05 4.80
CA SER A 139 15.16 7.47 4.47
C SER A 139 14.77 7.76 3.02
N TYR A 140 15.14 6.87 2.08
CA TYR A 140 14.72 6.98 0.68
C TYR A 140 13.20 6.82 0.56
N ALA A 141 12.64 5.78 1.20
CA ALA A 141 11.20 5.54 1.21
C ALA A 141 10.43 6.75 1.73
N ALA A 142 10.83 7.31 2.87
CA ALA A 142 10.17 8.48 3.45
C ALA A 142 10.29 9.73 2.58
N ASN A 143 11.46 9.97 1.98
CA ASN A 143 11.66 11.12 1.10
C ASN A 143 10.82 11.00 -0.18
N PHE A 144 10.76 9.81 -0.79
CA PHE A 144 9.96 9.56 -1.98
C PHE A 144 8.46 9.75 -1.70
N THR A 145 7.94 9.15 -0.62
CA THR A 145 6.51 9.26 -0.29
C THR A 145 6.09 10.71 0.01
N LYS A 146 6.98 11.53 0.60
CA LYS A 146 6.73 12.96 0.85
C LYS A 146 6.60 13.82 -0.41
N MET A 147 7.04 13.34 -1.58
CA MET A 147 6.94 14.09 -2.84
C MET A 147 5.52 14.14 -3.38
N PHE A 148 4.66 13.19 -3.00
CA PHE A 148 3.30 13.09 -3.52
C PHE A 148 2.41 14.20 -2.99
N ARG A 149 1.76 14.91 -3.92
CA ARG A 149 0.73 15.92 -3.65
C ARG A 149 -0.34 15.79 -4.72
N SER A 150 -1.61 15.91 -4.36
CA SER A 150 -2.69 15.93 -5.33
C SER A 150 -2.51 17.07 -6.33
N LEU A 151 -2.92 16.86 -7.58
CA LEU A 151 -2.79 17.88 -8.63
C LEU A 151 -3.51 19.20 -8.23
N ALA A 152 -4.66 19.08 -7.55
CA ALA A 152 -5.35 20.15 -6.83
C ALA A 152 -5.53 21.45 -7.64
N ASN A 153 -6.24 21.34 -8.77
CA ASN A 153 -6.60 22.49 -9.61
C ASN A 153 -8.11 22.49 -9.91
N SER A 154 -8.60 23.48 -10.67
CA SER A 154 -10.04 23.62 -10.96
C SER A 154 -10.66 22.43 -11.69
N ARG A 155 -9.87 21.66 -12.46
CA ARG A 155 -10.34 20.47 -13.18
C ARG A 155 -10.23 19.19 -12.35
N PHE A 156 -9.24 19.13 -11.47
CA PHE A 156 -8.94 18.00 -10.59
C PHE A 156 -8.79 18.52 -9.15
N PRO A 157 -9.91 18.86 -8.49
CA PRO A 157 -9.87 19.43 -7.15
C PRO A 157 -9.46 18.39 -6.12
N ALA A 158 -8.80 18.83 -5.04
CA ALA A 158 -8.56 18.01 -3.85
C ALA A 158 -9.61 18.35 -2.79
N ASN A 159 -10.63 17.52 -2.65
CA ASN A 159 -11.77 17.72 -1.75
C ASN A 159 -11.50 17.15 -0.36
N VAL A 160 -10.44 17.65 0.28
CA VAL A 160 -9.99 17.16 1.59
C VAL A 160 -11.03 17.50 2.68
N PRO A 161 -11.50 16.53 3.49
CA PRO A 161 -12.31 16.83 4.67
C PRO A 161 -11.54 17.73 5.65
N LYS A 162 -11.98 18.98 5.82
CA LYS A 162 -11.35 19.95 6.73
C LYS A 162 -11.84 19.81 8.16
N ILE A 163 -13.16 19.60 8.29
CA ILE A 163 -13.84 19.26 9.53
C ILE A 163 -13.85 17.73 9.64
N VAL A 164 -13.69 17.22 10.86
CA VAL A 164 -13.61 15.78 11.15
C VAL A 164 -14.64 15.44 12.22
N ASP A 165 -15.56 14.54 11.89
CA ASP A 165 -16.62 14.07 12.79
C ASP A 165 -16.13 12.94 13.71
N LYS A 166 -15.27 12.06 13.19
CA LYS A 166 -14.73 10.91 13.92
C LYS A 166 -13.24 10.78 13.75
N LYS A 167 -12.56 10.56 14.88
CA LYS A 167 -11.13 10.29 14.95
C LYS A 167 -10.87 8.88 15.44
N PHE A 168 -9.93 8.21 14.79
CA PHE A 168 -9.47 6.87 15.15
C PHE A 168 -7.96 6.84 15.24
N PHE A 169 -7.45 6.05 16.17
CA PHE A 169 -6.02 5.74 16.30
C PHE A 169 -5.86 4.23 16.27
N PHE A 170 -5.30 3.71 15.20
CA PHE A 170 -5.15 2.27 15.00
C PHE A 170 -3.67 1.91 15.01
N THR A 171 -3.26 1.10 16.00
CA THR A 171 -1.96 0.42 15.92
C THR A 171 -2.01 -0.67 14.87
N VAL A 172 -0.97 -0.75 14.07
CA VAL A 172 -0.78 -1.70 12.98
C VAL A 172 0.51 -2.46 13.24
N GLY A 173 0.45 -3.78 13.21
CA GLY A 173 1.66 -4.58 13.33
C GLY A 173 1.38 -6.06 13.56
N LEU A 174 2.46 -6.75 13.91
CA LEU A 174 2.47 -8.19 14.15
C LEU A 174 2.14 -8.51 15.61
N GLY A 175 2.00 -9.80 15.88
CA GLY A 175 1.80 -10.37 17.20
C GLY A 175 1.82 -11.89 17.15
N THR A 176 1.29 -12.53 18.19
CA THR A 176 1.30 -13.98 18.31
C THR A 176 -0.06 -14.54 18.71
N ASN A 177 -0.35 -15.75 18.23
CA ASN A 177 -1.45 -16.58 18.70
C ASN A 177 -0.89 -17.85 19.37
N PRO A 178 -1.62 -18.50 20.28
CA PRO A 178 -1.15 -19.73 20.90
C PRO A 178 -1.13 -20.86 19.86
N CYS A 179 -0.13 -21.73 19.92
CA CYS A 179 -0.10 -22.93 19.09
C CYS A 179 -1.28 -23.87 19.46
N PRO A 180 -1.82 -24.67 18.52
CA PRO A 180 -2.75 -25.74 18.87
C PRO A 180 -2.15 -26.67 19.93
N LYS A 181 -3.02 -27.27 20.76
CA LYS A 181 -2.57 -28.20 21.81
C LYS A 181 -1.76 -29.34 21.18
N ASN A 182 -0.67 -29.73 21.84
CA ASN A 182 0.24 -30.82 21.44
C ASN A 182 0.91 -30.62 20.07
N GLN A 183 1.11 -29.39 19.64
CA GLN A 183 1.87 -29.05 18.43
C GLN A 183 2.99 -28.07 18.77
N THR A 184 4.08 -28.14 18.00
CA THR A 184 5.10 -27.10 17.94
C THR A 184 4.81 -26.19 16.76
N CYS A 185 4.96 -24.89 16.96
CA CYS A 185 4.72 -23.89 15.93
C CYS A 185 6.02 -23.13 15.65
N GLN A 186 6.16 -22.59 14.44
CA GLN A 186 7.36 -21.85 14.03
C GLN A 186 7.34 -20.36 14.44
N GLY A 187 6.44 -19.97 15.35
CA GLY A 187 6.41 -18.60 15.84
C GLY A 187 7.55 -18.29 16.83
N PRO A 188 7.60 -17.05 17.33
CA PRO A 188 8.75 -16.52 18.08
C PRO A 188 9.18 -17.32 19.31
N THR A 189 8.27 -18.09 19.93
CA THR A 189 8.52 -18.82 21.17
C THR A 189 8.46 -20.35 21.03
N ASN A 190 8.41 -20.90 19.81
CA ASN A 190 8.13 -22.31 19.49
C ASN A 190 6.78 -22.87 20.00
N THR A 191 6.10 -22.14 20.89
CA THR A 191 4.77 -22.41 21.49
C THR A 191 3.70 -21.46 20.98
N THR A 192 4.06 -20.56 20.07
CA THR A 192 3.19 -19.57 19.45
C THR A 192 3.27 -19.67 17.93
N LYS A 193 2.25 -19.16 17.26
CA LYS A 193 2.20 -18.91 15.82
C LYS A 193 2.19 -17.39 15.59
N PHE A 194 2.79 -16.95 14.47
CA PHE A 194 2.68 -15.56 14.05
C PHE A 194 1.21 -15.18 13.85
N ALA A 195 0.92 -13.92 14.15
CA ALA A 195 -0.35 -13.28 13.94
C ALA A 195 -0.09 -11.81 13.58
N ALA A 196 -1.13 -11.13 13.12
CA ALA A 196 -1.10 -9.70 12.89
C ALA A 196 -2.45 -9.09 13.26
N ALA A 197 -2.44 -7.81 13.59
CA ALA A 197 -3.60 -7.18 14.20
C ALA A 197 -3.67 -5.67 13.93
N ILE A 198 -4.90 -5.16 13.97
CA ILE A 198 -5.19 -3.74 14.09
C ILE A 198 -5.79 -3.51 15.48
N ASN A 199 -5.22 -2.60 16.28
CA ASN A 199 -5.59 -2.37 17.69
C ASN A 199 -5.67 -3.64 18.55
N ASN A 200 -4.70 -4.55 18.38
CA ASN A 200 -4.62 -5.84 19.07
C ASN A 200 -5.78 -6.81 18.76
N VAL A 201 -6.60 -6.52 17.74
CA VAL A 201 -7.60 -7.41 17.19
C VAL A 201 -7.03 -8.09 15.95
N THR A 202 -6.85 -9.41 16.01
CA THR A 202 -6.53 -10.21 14.81
C THR A 202 -7.83 -10.68 14.18
N PHE A 203 -8.01 -10.36 12.90
CA PHE A 203 -9.27 -10.60 12.21
C PHE A 203 -9.48 -12.08 11.95
N ILE A 204 -10.66 -12.58 12.32
CA ILE A 204 -11.09 -13.94 11.95
C ILE A 204 -12.12 -13.78 10.82
N LEU A 205 -11.78 -14.28 9.63
CA LEU A 205 -12.72 -14.34 8.51
C LEU A 205 -13.88 -15.29 8.85
N PRO A 206 -15.15 -14.84 8.75
CA PRO A 206 -16.29 -15.73 8.87
C PRO A 206 -16.25 -16.83 7.80
N ASN A 207 -16.66 -18.05 8.17
CA ASN A 207 -16.65 -19.23 7.29
C ASN A 207 -18.03 -19.72 6.86
N THR A 208 -19.12 -19.11 7.35
CA THR A 208 -20.51 -19.53 7.06
C THR A 208 -21.34 -18.48 6.34
N THR A 209 -21.04 -17.19 6.53
CA THR A 209 -21.78 -16.09 5.90
C THR A 209 -20.87 -14.90 5.75
N SER A 210 -20.81 -14.31 4.56
CA SER A 210 -20.00 -13.11 4.32
C SER A 210 -20.50 -11.92 5.16
N LEU A 211 -19.60 -10.98 5.46
CA LEU A 211 -19.95 -9.79 6.24
C LEU A 211 -21.09 -9.00 5.56
N LEU A 212 -20.97 -8.78 4.24
CA LEU A 212 -21.96 -8.03 3.47
C LEU A 212 -23.33 -8.73 3.45
N GLN A 213 -23.37 -10.04 3.22
CA GLN A 213 -24.62 -10.80 3.25
C GLN A 213 -25.27 -10.75 4.63
N SER A 214 -24.49 -10.91 5.70
CA SER A 214 -25.01 -10.85 7.08
C SER A 214 -25.52 -9.45 7.43
N TYR A 215 -24.87 -8.39 6.92
CA TYR A 215 -25.31 -7.01 7.07
C TYR A 215 -26.64 -6.77 6.33
N PHE A 216 -26.69 -7.10 5.04
CA PHE A 216 -27.86 -6.87 4.18
C PHE A 216 -29.10 -7.62 4.68
N SER A 217 -28.94 -8.85 5.18
CA SER A 217 -30.04 -9.69 5.68
C SER A 217 -30.44 -9.40 7.13
N GLY A 218 -29.82 -8.42 7.82
CA GLY A 218 -30.10 -8.13 9.23
C GLY A 218 -29.62 -9.20 10.22
N MET A 219 -28.74 -10.11 9.78
CA MET A 219 -28.20 -11.22 10.59
C MET A 219 -26.80 -10.95 11.16
N SER A 220 -26.30 -9.72 11.05
CA SER A 220 -24.94 -9.30 11.43
C SER A 220 -24.51 -9.73 12.84
N LYS A 221 -25.43 -9.70 13.82
CA LYS A 221 -25.15 -10.08 15.23
C LYS A 221 -24.66 -11.51 15.41
N LYS A 222 -24.88 -12.40 14.44
CA LYS A 222 -24.40 -13.79 14.45
C LYS A 222 -23.00 -13.94 13.83
N VAL A 223 -22.52 -12.94 13.10
CA VAL A 223 -21.31 -13.03 12.25
C VAL A 223 -20.20 -12.10 12.76
N PHE A 224 -20.53 -10.87 13.13
CA PHE A 224 -19.54 -9.91 13.61
C PHE A 224 -20.09 -9.05 14.74
N THR A 225 -19.17 -8.43 15.47
CA THR A 225 -19.48 -7.46 16.53
C THR A 225 -19.07 -6.05 16.10
N THR A 226 -19.78 -5.04 16.57
CA THR A 226 -19.59 -3.63 16.18
C THR A 226 -18.73 -2.83 17.17
N ASN A 227 -18.00 -3.53 18.05
CA ASN A 227 -17.20 -2.95 19.12
C ASN A 227 -15.69 -2.96 18.79
N PHE A 228 -15.33 -2.70 17.54
CA PHE A 228 -13.93 -2.48 17.20
C PHE A 228 -13.42 -1.22 17.92
N PRO A 229 -12.30 -1.29 18.65
CA PRO A 229 -11.85 -0.19 19.50
C PRO A 229 -11.33 0.99 18.65
N SER A 230 -11.75 2.21 19.01
CA SER A 230 -11.34 3.43 18.29
C SER A 230 -9.90 3.85 18.54
N ALA A 231 -9.29 3.32 19.61
CA ALA A 231 -7.90 3.52 20.03
C ALA A 231 -7.35 2.22 20.66
N PRO A 232 -6.03 2.02 20.76
CA PRO A 232 -5.44 0.88 21.43
C PRO A 232 -5.86 0.86 22.90
N VAL A 233 -6.36 -0.27 23.38
CA VAL A 233 -6.82 -0.42 24.77
C VAL A 233 -5.65 -0.32 25.76
N PHE A 234 -4.46 -0.75 25.35
CA PHE A 234 -3.23 -0.69 26.14
C PHE A 234 -2.17 0.12 25.40
N PRO A 235 -2.07 1.44 25.66
CA PRO A 235 -1.03 2.27 25.08
C PRO A 235 0.35 1.87 25.60
N PHE A 236 1.34 1.92 24.72
CA PHE A 236 2.75 1.75 25.05
C PHE A 236 3.60 2.62 24.12
N ASN A 237 4.92 2.61 24.30
CA ASN A 237 5.82 3.25 23.34
C ASN A 237 5.86 2.40 22.06
N TYR A 238 4.96 2.68 21.10
CA TYR A 238 4.69 1.84 19.94
C TYR A 238 5.93 1.54 19.10
N THR A 239 6.81 2.52 18.92
CA THR A 239 8.06 2.36 18.15
C THR A 239 9.29 2.13 19.03
N GLY A 240 9.11 1.92 20.34
CA GLY A 240 10.17 1.69 21.32
C GLY A 240 10.30 0.22 21.69
N VAL A 241 10.56 -0.06 22.97
CA VAL A 241 10.59 -1.44 23.49
C VAL A 241 9.17 -2.00 23.51
N PRO A 242 8.90 -3.12 22.80
CA PRO A 242 7.56 -3.72 22.77
C PRO A 242 7.23 -4.40 24.11
N PRO A 243 5.95 -4.63 24.43
CA PRO A 243 5.55 -5.41 25.59
C PRO A 243 6.03 -6.88 25.47
N ASN A 244 6.38 -7.49 26.60
CA ASN A 244 6.76 -8.92 26.65
C ASN A 244 5.65 -9.84 26.15
N ASN A 245 4.38 -9.46 26.36
CA ASN A 245 3.24 -10.19 25.85
C ASN A 245 2.86 -9.67 24.46
N THR A 246 3.11 -10.48 23.44
CA THR A 246 2.79 -10.18 22.03
C THR A 246 1.46 -10.79 21.57
N MET A 247 0.68 -11.37 22.50
CA MET A 247 -0.54 -12.09 22.17
C MET A 247 -1.66 -11.17 21.73
N VAL A 248 -2.28 -11.51 20.59
CA VAL A 248 -3.40 -10.77 20.01
C VAL A 248 -4.74 -11.40 20.37
N SER A 249 -5.81 -10.61 20.30
CA SER A 249 -7.17 -11.08 20.54
C SER A 249 -7.88 -11.38 19.23
N GLY A 250 -8.29 -12.63 19.02
CA GLY A 250 -9.07 -13.03 17.85
C GLY A 250 -10.50 -12.49 17.87
N GLY A 251 -10.99 -12.01 16.72
CA GLY A 251 -12.41 -11.74 16.55
C GLY A 251 -12.77 -11.07 15.23
N THR A 252 -14.02 -11.24 14.81
CA THR A 252 -14.64 -10.52 13.69
C THR A 252 -15.30 -9.25 14.24
N LYS A 253 -14.53 -8.17 14.30
CA LYS A 253 -14.96 -6.86 14.83
C LYS A 253 -14.94 -5.82 13.71
N VAL A 254 -15.98 -4.98 13.67
CA VAL A 254 -16.12 -3.92 12.66
C VAL A 254 -16.34 -2.55 13.31
N VAL A 255 -16.00 -1.49 12.59
CA VAL A 255 -16.42 -0.13 12.93
C VAL A 255 -17.65 0.23 12.12
N VAL A 256 -18.67 0.80 12.76
CA VAL A 256 -19.88 1.29 12.07
C VAL A 256 -19.81 2.82 11.96
N LEU A 257 -20.01 3.33 10.75
CA LEU A 257 -20.07 4.76 10.44
C LEU A 257 -21.43 5.09 9.84
N LYS A 258 -21.95 6.29 10.15
CA LYS A 258 -23.10 6.84 9.43
C LYS A 258 -22.64 7.31 8.05
N TYR A 259 -23.53 7.24 7.07
CA TYR A 259 -23.32 7.91 5.78
C TYR A 259 -22.90 9.37 5.98
N ASN A 260 -21.98 9.85 5.14
CA ASN A 260 -21.45 11.22 5.14
C ASN A 260 -20.60 11.59 6.38
N THR A 261 -20.15 10.62 7.17
CA THR A 261 -19.22 10.87 8.29
C THR A 261 -17.84 11.21 7.75
N THR A 262 -17.27 12.35 8.13
CA THR A 262 -15.85 12.67 7.87
C THR A 262 -14.93 11.99 8.90
N VAL A 263 -13.96 11.22 8.42
CA VAL A 263 -13.09 10.40 9.26
C VAL A 263 -11.64 10.89 9.18
N GLU A 264 -10.98 10.99 10.33
CA GLU A 264 -9.52 11.04 10.45
C GLU A 264 -9.05 9.74 11.11
N LEU A 265 -8.15 9.02 10.44
CA LEU A 265 -7.57 7.79 10.94
C LEU A 265 -6.05 7.95 11.00
N VAL A 266 -5.49 7.78 12.19
CA VAL A 266 -4.05 7.62 12.38
C VAL A 266 -3.73 6.13 12.43
N LEU A 267 -2.87 5.68 11.52
CA LEU A 267 -2.30 4.35 11.51
C LEU A 267 -0.88 4.45 12.11
N GLN A 268 -0.66 3.77 13.24
CA GLN A 268 0.60 3.77 13.99
C GLN A 268 1.28 2.41 13.87
N GLY A 269 2.45 2.36 13.24
CA GLY A 269 3.28 1.15 13.24
C GLY A 269 3.79 0.82 14.64
N THR A 270 3.98 -0.46 14.93
CA THR A 270 4.55 -0.92 16.22
C THR A 270 5.88 -1.65 16.02
N SER A 271 6.65 -1.81 17.10
CA SER A 271 7.88 -2.61 17.15
C SER A 271 7.65 -4.06 17.57
N ILE A 272 6.39 -4.48 17.76
CA ILE A 272 6.06 -5.86 18.14
C ILE A 272 6.49 -6.81 17.02
N LEU A 273 7.42 -7.72 17.35
CA LEU A 273 8.06 -8.66 16.42
C LEU A 273 8.83 -8.00 15.27
N GLY A 274 9.27 -6.76 15.44
CA GLY A 274 10.08 -6.03 14.47
C GLY A 274 9.44 -4.73 14.03
N ILE A 275 10.26 -3.85 13.47
CA ILE A 275 9.80 -2.59 12.90
C ILE A 275 9.69 -2.78 11.38
N GLU A 276 8.47 -2.67 10.87
CA GLU A 276 8.16 -2.94 9.47
C GLU A 276 7.23 -1.88 8.90
N ALA A 277 7.31 -1.66 7.59
CA ALA A 277 6.34 -0.88 6.86
C ALA A 277 5.15 -1.75 6.45
N HIS A 278 3.94 -1.21 6.54
CA HIS A 278 2.73 -1.95 6.19
C HIS A 278 1.93 -1.17 5.15
N PRO A 279 1.81 -1.64 3.89
CA PRO A 279 0.93 -1.03 2.90
C PRO A 279 -0.53 -1.31 3.29
N ILE A 280 -1.21 -0.32 3.87
CA ILE A 280 -2.61 -0.46 4.29
C ILE A 280 -3.52 0.03 3.16
N HIS A 281 -4.37 -0.88 2.70
CA HIS A 281 -5.36 -0.66 1.65
C HIS A 281 -6.77 -0.54 2.26
N LEU A 282 -7.57 0.39 1.75
CA LEU A 282 -8.99 0.55 2.10
C LEU A 282 -9.86 0.31 0.87
N HIS A 283 -10.76 -0.67 0.95
CA HIS A 283 -11.72 -0.96 -0.10
C HIS A 283 -12.79 0.13 -0.15
N GLY A 284 -13.37 0.36 -1.34
CA GLY A 284 -14.51 1.27 -1.53
C GLY A 284 -14.19 2.76 -1.43
N TYR A 285 -12.95 3.12 -1.09
CA TYR A 285 -12.52 4.51 -0.89
C TYR A 285 -11.12 4.75 -1.44
N ASN A 286 -10.93 5.93 -2.01
CA ASN A 286 -9.66 6.63 -1.88
C ASN A 286 -9.72 7.53 -0.63
N PHE A 287 -8.55 7.87 -0.09
CA PHE A 287 -8.38 8.72 1.08
C PHE A 287 -7.22 9.71 0.87
N TYR A 288 -7.28 10.83 1.58
CA TYR A 288 -6.24 11.85 1.57
C TYR A 288 -5.19 11.58 2.65
N VAL A 289 -3.92 11.45 2.26
CA VAL A 289 -2.79 11.31 3.20
C VAL A 289 -2.38 12.69 3.70
N VAL A 290 -2.88 13.08 4.87
CA VAL A 290 -2.73 14.44 5.42
C VAL A 290 -1.44 14.64 6.19
N GLY A 291 -0.83 13.57 6.69
CA GLY A 291 0.44 13.65 7.43
C GLY A 291 1.08 12.29 7.62
N GLN A 292 2.39 12.28 7.84
CA GLN A 292 3.16 11.07 8.16
C GLN A 292 4.43 11.46 8.91
N GLY A 293 4.93 10.56 9.75
CA GLY A 293 6.11 10.81 10.56
C GLY A 293 6.76 9.52 11.07
N PHE A 294 7.89 9.67 11.75
CA PHE A 294 8.56 8.60 12.47
C PHE A 294 8.28 8.72 13.97
N GLY A 295 8.46 7.61 14.68
CA GLY A 295 8.17 7.50 16.10
C GLY A 295 6.67 7.33 16.38
N ASN A 296 6.28 7.68 17.60
CA ASN A 296 4.88 7.70 17.99
C ASN A 296 4.22 9.00 17.55
N PHE A 297 3.01 8.92 17.02
CA PHE A 297 2.17 10.07 16.72
C PHE A 297 1.87 10.90 17.97
N ASP A 298 2.08 12.21 17.87
CA ASP A 298 1.74 13.20 18.89
C ASP A 298 0.46 13.95 18.47
N PRO A 299 -0.69 13.71 19.14
CA PRO A 299 -1.97 14.31 18.78
C PRO A 299 -2.03 15.84 18.97
N THR A 300 -1.07 16.43 19.67
CA THR A 300 -1.02 17.88 19.96
C THR A 300 -0.07 18.63 19.02
N ARG A 301 0.94 17.95 18.49
CA ARG A 301 1.98 18.54 17.64
C ARG A 301 1.78 18.20 16.18
N ASP A 302 1.58 16.94 15.86
CA ASP A 302 1.68 16.45 14.49
C ASP A 302 0.52 16.92 13.58
N PRO A 303 -0.75 17.03 14.06
CA PRO A 303 -1.83 17.61 13.27
C PRO A 303 -1.59 19.05 12.80
N LYS A 304 -0.73 19.81 13.49
CA LYS A 304 -0.38 21.19 13.09
C LYS A 304 0.44 21.24 11.80
N GLN A 305 1.05 20.11 11.41
CA GLN A 305 1.87 19.96 10.21
C GLN A 305 1.11 19.27 9.07
N TYR A 306 -0.19 18.99 9.24
CA TYR A 306 -0.96 18.34 8.20
C TYR A 306 -1.06 19.19 6.93
N ASN A 307 -0.86 18.54 5.79
CA ASN A 307 -1.23 19.10 4.52
C ASN A 307 -2.75 18.97 4.31
N LEU A 308 -3.48 20.07 4.51
CA LEU A 308 -4.92 20.16 4.26
C LEU A 308 -5.27 20.96 3.01
N VAL A 309 -4.26 21.21 2.16
CA VAL A 309 -4.41 21.97 0.91
C VAL A 309 -4.42 21.03 -0.29
N ASP A 310 -3.39 20.20 -0.42
CA ASP A 310 -3.24 19.24 -1.52
C ASP A 310 -2.57 17.92 -1.12
N PRO A 311 -2.99 17.28 0.00
CA PRO A 311 -2.56 15.94 0.35
C PRO A 311 -2.84 14.98 -0.80
N VAL A 312 -1.97 14.00 -1.01
CA VAL A 312 -2.18 12.99 -2.06
C VAL A 312 -3.39 12.13 -1.73
N GLU A 313 -4.22 11.89 -2.75
CA GLU A 313 -5.31 10.92 -2.70
C GLU A 313 -4.79 9.52 -3.12
N ARG A 314 -5.07 8.51 -2.31
CA ARG A 314 -4.56 7.12 -2.46
C ARG A 314 -5.63 6.12 -2.05
N ASN A 315 -5.55 4.88 -2.54
CA ASN A 315 -6.30 3.75 -1.94
C ASN A 315 -5.42 2.88 -1.04
N THR A 316 -4.09 2.99 -1.18
CA THR A 316 -3.12 2.20 -0.41
C THR A 316 -1.98 3.11 0.05
N ILE A 317 -1.69 3.09 1.35
CA ILE A 317 -0.58 3.88 1.92
C ILE A 317 0.24 3.05 2.90
N ASN A 318 1.55 3.21 2.79
CA ASN A 318 2.50 2.56 3.67
C ASN A 318 2.49 3.29 5.01
N VAL A 319 2.14 2.57 6.07
CA VAL A 319 2.51 2.97 7.43
C VAL A 319 4.04 2.92 7.47
N PRO A 320 4.74 4.04 7.72
CA PRO A 320 6.20 4.05 7.67
C PRO A 320 6.80 3.07 8.68
N SER A 321 7.90 2.43 8.29
CA SER A 321 8.73 1.62 9.18
C SER A 321 9.13 2.47 10.40
N GLY A 322 8.60 2.11 11.57
CA GLY A 322 8.85 2.80 12.83
C GLY A 322 8.19 4.17 12.89
N GLY A 323 7.00 4.32 12.32
CA GLY A 323 6.31 5.59 12.22
C GLY A 323 4.79 5.49 12.15
N TRP A 324 4.18 6.56 11.67
CA TRP A 324 2.74 6.72 11.58
C TRP A 324 2.34 7.45 10.31
N VAL A 325 1.09 7.25 9.90
CA VAL A 325 0.45 7.99 8.81
C VAL A 325 -0.97 8.36 9.21
N ALA A 326 -1.38 9.58 8.89
CA ALA A 326 -2.73 10.08 9.11
C ALA A 326 -3.43 10.26 7.77
N ILE A 327 -4.63 9.68 7.67
CA ILE A 327 -5.48 9.75 6.48
C ILE A 327 -6.83 10.37 6.82
N ARG A 328 -7.47 11.00 5.83
CA ARG A 328 -8.86 11.48 5.91
C ARG A 328 -9.68 11.00 4.73
N PHE A 329 -10.91 10.58 5.00
CA PHE A 329 -11.89 10.22 3.97
C PHE A 329 -13.31 10.60 4.41
N LEU A 330 -14.22 10.67 3.44
CA LEU A 330 -15.64 10.86 3.67
C LEU A 330 -16.32 9.48 3.52
N ALA A 331 -17.09 9.05 4.51
CA ALA A 331 -17.81 7.77 4.46
C ALA A 331 -19.13 7.92 3.66
N ASP A 332 -19.03 8.12 2.35
CA ASP A 332 -20.14 8.36 1.43
C ASP A 332 -20.49 7.17 0.51
N ASN A 333 -19.96 5.98 0.83
CA ASN A 333 -20.21 4.75 0.10
C ASN A 333 -20.79 3.66 1.03
N PRO A 334 -22.12 3.47 1.06
CA PRO A 334 -22.80 2.50 1.93
C PRO A 334 -22.39 1.06 1.60
N GLY A 335 -22.14 0.26 2.62
CA GLY A 335 -21.73 -1.14 2.44
C GLY A 335 -20.79 -1.63 3.53
N VAL A 336 -20.08 -2.71 3.23
CA VAL A 336 -19.07 -3.31 4.12
C VAL A 336 -17.73 -3.35 3.40
N TRP A 337 -16.74 -2.66 3.95
CA TRP A 337 -15.47 -2.37 3.29
C TRP A 337 -14.30 -2.87 4.12
N PHE A 338 -13.46 -3.72 3.55
CA PHE A 338 -12.23 -4.13 4.23
C PHE A 338 -11.19 -3.01 4.26
N MET A 339 -10.44 -2.99 5.35
CA MET A 339 -9.15 -2.32 5.44
C MET A 339 -8.12 -3.33 5.91
N HIS A 340 -7.04 -3.52 5.14
CA HIS A 340 -6.08 -4.57 5.44
C HIS A 340 -4.68 -4.21 4.97
N CYS A 341 -3.68 -4.91 5.49
CA CYS A 341 -2.35 -4.88 4.90
C CYS A 341 -2.37 -5.62 3.56
N HIS A 342 -1.71 -5.06 2.56
CA HIS A 342 -1.57 -5.63 1.23
C HIS A 342 -0.32 -6.52 1.09
N ILE A 343 0.34 -6.84 2.21
CA ILE A 343 1.26 -7.96 2.33
C ILE A 343 0.43 -9.21 2.62
N GLU A 344 0.43 -10.17 1.70
CA GLU A 344 -0.48 -11.32 1.70
C GLU A 344 -0.31 -12.17 2.96
N ILE A 345 0.93 -12.38 3.40
CA ILE A 345 1.17 -13.12 4.65
C ILE A 345 0.57 -12.41 5.86
N HIS A 346 0.62 -11.07 5.93
CA HIS A 346 0.01 -10.29 7.02
C HIS A 346 -1.51 -10.29 6.97
N LEU A 347 -2.09 -10.24 5.76
CA LEU A 347 -3.53 -10.41 5.55
C LEU A 347 -3.98 -11.77 6.09
N SER A 348 -3.26 -12.85 5.75
CA SER A 348 -3.55 -14.21 6.21
C SER A 348 -3.43 -14.37 7.73
N TRP A 349 -2.54 -13.58 8.36
CA TRP A 349 -2.34 -13.53 9.81
C TRP A 349 -3.35 -12.66 10.56
N GLY A 350 -4.27 -12.02 9.84
CA GLY A 350 -5.37 -11.25 10.42
C GLY A 350 -5.12 -9.75 10.55
N LEU A 351 -4.15 -9.18 9.81
CA LEU A 351 -3.96 -7.72 9.67
C LEU A 351 -5.05 -7.10 8.79
N THR A 352 -6.29 -7.24 9.26
CA THR A 352 -7.50 -6.87 8.54
C THR A 352 -8.50 -6.30 9.55
N MET A 353 -9.38 -5.43 9.09
CA MET A 353 -10.61 -5.05 9.78
C MET A 353 -11.65 -4.66 8.73
N ALA A 354 -12.91 -4.46 9.15
CA ALA A 354 -13.94 -3.97 8.25
C ALA A 354 -14.65 -2.73 8.80
N TRP A 355 -15.04 -1.87 7.88
CA TRP A 355 -15.95 -0.74 8.10
C TRP A 355 -17.33 -1.13 7.60
N VAL A 356 -18.37 -0.79 8.36
CA VAL A 356 -19.76 -0.81 7.91
C VAL A 356 -20.21 0.63 7.78
N VAL A 357 -20.59 1.03 6.58
CA VAL A 357 -21.11 2.38 6.30
C VAL A 357 -22.60 2.23 6.07
N LEU A 358 -23.37 2.83 6.97
CA LEU A 358 -24.82 2.76 6.93
C LEU A 358 -25.37 3.52 5.72
N ASP A 359 -26.59 3.15 5.33
CA ASP A 359 -27.35 3.88 4.32
C ASP A 359 -27.57 5.34 4.70
N GLY A 360 -27.58 6.21 3.70
CA GLY A 360 -28.08 7.58 3.79
C GLY A 360 -29.58 7.68 3.51
N ASP A 361 -30.05 8.92 3.42
CA ASP A 361 -31.48 9.23 3.31
C ASP A 361 -31.98 9.06 1.87
N LEU A 362 -31.16 9.34 0.86
CA LEU A 362 -31.57 9.31 -0.54
C LEU A 362 -31.47 7.90 -1.15
N PRO A 363 -32.27 7.57 -2.20
CA PRO A 363 -32.22 6.27 -2.85
C PRO A 363 -30.84 5.86 -3.38
N ASN A 364 -30.05 6.81 -3.88
CA ASN A 364 -28.68 6.58 -4.37
C ASN A 364 -27.62 6.51 -3.26
N GLN A 365 -28.04 6.64 -1.99
CA GLN A 365 -27.20 6.54 -0.80
C GLN A 365 -27.50 5.24 -0.04
N LYS A 366 -28.06 4.23 -0.70
CA LYS A 366 -28.42 2.95 -0.09
C LYS A 366 -27.64 1.82 -0.75
N LEU A 367 -27.25 0.83 0.04
CA LEU A 367 -26.68 -0.41 -0.48
C LEU A 367 -27.71 -1.10 -1.39
N PRO A 368 -27.42 -1.34 -2.69
CA PRO A 368 -28.35 -2.04 -3.56
C PRO A 368 -28.55 -3.50 -3.14
N PRO A 369 -29.66 -4.14 -3.56
CA PRO A 369 -29.83 -5.56 -3.36
C PRO A 369 -28.70 -6.37 -4.04
N PRO A 370 -28.32 -7.53 -3.48
CA PRO A 370 -27.33 -8.39 -4.10
C PRO A 370 -27.80 -8.85 -5.49
N PRO A 371 -26.88 -9.05 -6.45
CA PRO A 371 -27.19 -9.67 -7.73
C PRO A 371 -27.87 -11.04 -7.55
N SER A 372 -28.73 -11.44 -8.50
CA SER A 372 -29.46 -12.71 -8.44
C SER A 372 -28.55 -13.94 -8.52
N ASP A 373 -27.35 -13.77 -9.06
CA ASP A 373 -26.30 -14.78 -9.21
C ASP A 373 -25.21 -14.67 -8.13
N PHE A 374 -25.49 -13.96 -7.03
CA PHE A 374 -24.54 -13.85 -5.93
C PHE A 374 -24.20 -15.23 -5.34
N PRO A 375 -22.91 -15.63 -5.23
CA PRO A 375 -22.54 -16.93 -4.73
C PRO A 375 -23.08 -17.21 -3.32
N THR A 376 -23.63 -18.40 -3.12
CA THR A 376 -24.08 -18.85 -1.79
C THR A 376 -22.87 -19.29 -0.96
N CYS A 377 -22.88 -18.93 0.33
CA CYS A 377 -21.83 -19.30 1.29
C CYS A 377 -21.87 -20.79 1.67
#